data_AF-A0A177Y396-F1
#
_entry.id   AF-A0A177Y396-F1
#
_cell.length_a   1.000
_cell.length_b   1.000
_cell.length_c   1.000
_cell.angle_alpha   90.00
_cell.angle_beta   90.00
_cell.angle_gamma   90.00
#
_symmetry.space_group_name_H-M   'P 1'
#
loop_
_entity.id
_entity.type
_entity.pdbx_description
1 polymer ?
#
loop_
_entity_poly.entity_id
_entity_poly.type
_entity_poly.pdbx_seq_one_letter_code
_entity_poly.pdbx_strand_id
1 'polypeptide(L)'
;MNLLVKTLLTSSIILTSAASFAQPLYSGGNYVSRVDHKTVSIDAVSSKQQAYTLGLEKLSEFEDMSGRDLSTALVPVRTYGSARNSTHLKDGGYVTVQERLNNQGQIEYVAKVHLNVHYQERDSNN
;
A
#
# COMPACT_ATOMS: atom_id res chain seq x y z
N MET A 1 -32.65 -13.22 50.51
CA MET A 1 -32.25 -12.53 49.25
C MET A 1 -31.03 -13.29 48.74
N ASN A 2 -31.23 -14.05 47.67
CA ASN A 2 -30.58 -15.33 47.44
C ASN A 2 -29.15 -15.22 46.89
N LEU A 3 -28.35 -16.24 47.22
CA LEU A 3 -27.04 -16.61 46.67
C LEU A 3 -26.99 -16.66 45.11
N LEU A 4 -28.15 -16.59 44.46
CA LEU A 4 -28.36 -16.72 43.01
C LEU A 4 -27.86 -15.53 42.18
N VAL A 5 -27.57 -14.37 42.79
CA VAL A 5 -27.10 -13.19 42.04
C VAL A 5 -25.59 -13.23 41.76
N LYS A 6 -24.83 -14.11 42.44
CA LYS A 6 -23.35 -14.17 42.31
C LYS A 6 -22.83 -15.06 41.17
N THR A 7 -23.70 -15.71 40.40
CA THR A 7 -23.32 -16.59 39.29
C THR A 7 -23.72 -16.03 37.92
N LEU A 8 -23.80 -14.70 37.78
CA LEU A 8 -23.72 -14.07 36.46
C LEU A 8 -22.25 -13.93 36.05
N LEU A 9 -21.95 -14.24 34.79
CA LEU A 9 -20.67 -14.03 34.07
C LEU A 9 -19.72 -15.23 33.94
N THR A 10 -20.21 -16.46 34.05
CA THR A 10 -19.44 -17.63 33.57
C THR A 10 -19.50 -17.70 32.04
N SER A 11 -18.55 -17.02 31.41
CA SER A 11 -17.77 -17.47 30.24
C SER A 11 -18.49 -18.14 29.08
N SER A 12 -18.73 -17.41 27.99
CA SER A 12 -18.87 -17.99 26.63
C SER A 12 -18.51 -16.95 25.56
N ILE A 13 -17.26 -16.46 25.55
CA ILE A 13 -16.71 -15.80 24.35
C ILE A 13 -16.34 -16.94 23.40
N ILE A 14 -17.25 -17.30 22.50
CA ILE A 14 -16.90 -18.14 21.36
C ILE A 14 -16.08 -17.23 20.43
N LEU A 15 -14.76 -17.32 20.57
CA LEU A 15 -13.82 -16.66 19.68
C LEU A 15 -13.92 -17.38 18.32
N THR A 16 -14.78 -16.88 17.43
CA THR A 16 -14.81 -17.32 16.04
C THR A 16 -13.54 -16.79 15.36
N SER A 17 -12.45 -17.54 15.49
CA SER A 17 -11.27 -17.33 14.66
C SER A 17 -11.67 -17.69 13.22
N ALA A 18 -12.12 -16.70 12.46
CA ALA A 18 -12.22 -16.84 11.02
C ALA A 18 -10.80 -17.14 10.53
N ALA A 19 -10.58 -18.38 10.06
CA ALA A 19 -9.39 -18.71 9.32
C ALA A 19 -9.39 -17.80 8.09
N SER A 20 -8.57 -16.75 8.14
CA SER A 20 -8.23 -15.93 6.99
C SER A 20 -7.46 -16.82 6.04
N PHE A 21 -8.17 -17.51 5.16
CA PHE A 21 -7.54 -18.14 4.02
C PHE A 21 -7.17 -17.01 3.06
N ALA A 22 -5.89 -16.70 2.98
CA ALA A 22 -5.34 -15.94 1.87
C ALA A 22 -5.56 -16.78 0.61
N GLN A 23 -6.74 -16.65 -0.01
CA GLN A 23 -6.99 -17.28 -1.29
C GLN A 23 -5.91 -16.75 -2.24
N PRO A 24 -5.04 -17.62 -2.78
CA PRO A 24 -4.13 -17.18 -3.83
C PRO A 24 -5.03 -16.65 -4.94
N LEU A 25 -4.88 -15.36 -5.25
CA LEU A 25 -5.56 -14.72 -6.38
C LEU A 25 -5.27 -15.59 -7.60
N TYR A 26 -6.26 -16.36 -8.02
CA TYR A 26 -6.15 -17.30 -9.13
C TYR A 26 -5.85 -16.47 -10.37
N SER A 27 -4.58 -16.41 -10.72
CA SER A 27 -4.10 -15.76 -11.91
C SER A 27 -4.15 -16.81 -13.00
N GLY A 28 -5.08 -16.67 -13.95
CA GLY A 28 -5.22 -17.64 -15.04
C GLY A 28 -3.92 -17.77 -15.84
N GLY A 29 -3.51 -19.01 -16.15
CA GLY A 29 -2.30 -19.30 -16.93
C GLY A 29 -1.00 -19.25 -16.10
N ASN A 30 0.15 -19.14 -16.78
CA ASN A 30 1.48 -19.12 -16.16
C ASN A 30 1.83 -17.76 -15.52
N TYR A 31 0.90 -17.13 -14.82
CA TYR A 31 1.10 -15.83 -14.19
C TYR A 31 0.83 -15.90 -12.70
N VAL A 32 1.59 -15.15 -11.91
CA VAL A 32 1.41 -14.99 -10.46
C VAL A 32 1.02 -13.54 -10.18
N SER A 33 -0.01 -13.39 -9.33
CA SER A 33 -0.46 -12.10 -8.83
C SER A 33 0.43 -11.62 -7.68
N ARG A 34 0.95 -10.41 -7.78
CA ARG A 34 1.78 -9.77 -6.75
C ARG A 34 1.14 -8.47 -6.28
N VAL A 35 1.38 -8.14 -5.02
CA VAL A 35 1.13 -6.81 -4.46
C VAL A 35 2.42 -6.36 -3.83
N ASP A 36 2.89 -5.18 -4.24
CA ASP A 36 4.12 -4.60 -3.73
C ASP A 36 3.85 -3.22 -3.14
N HIS A 37 4.48 -2.94 -2.01
CA HIS A 37 4.36 -1.65 -1.33
C HIS A 37 5.42 -0.69 -1.89
N LYS A 38 4.98 0.49 -2.31
CA LYS A 38 5.84 1.53 -2.88
C LYS A 38 5.74 2.79 -2.07
N THR A 39 6.91 3.35 -1.77
CA THR A 39 7.03 4.68 -1.19
C THR A 39 7.76 5.58 -2.19
N VAL A 40 7.08 6.61 -2.67
CA VAL A 40 7.67 7.63 -3.55
C VAL A 40 7.94 8.88 -2.72
N SER A 41 9.19 9.33 -2.75
CA SER A 41 9.60 10.56 -2.06
C SER A 41 9.51 11.74 -3.00
N ILE A 42 8.92 12.84 -2.52
CA ILE A 42 8.97 14.14 -3.19
C ILE A 42 10.20 14.91 -2.70
N ASP A 43 10.62 15.91 -3.47
CA ASP A 43 11.64 16.85 -3.06
C ASP A 43 11.23 17.62 -1.79
N ALA A 44 12.25 18.04 -1.04
CA ALA A 44 12.04 18.72 0.22
C ALA A 44 11.59 20.17 0.00
N VAL A 45 10.65 20.64 0.82
CA VAL A 45 10.12 22.00 0.78
C VAL A 45 10.15 22.65 2.15
N SER A 46 10.02 23.98 2.19
CA SER A 46 10.12 24.77 3.41
C SER A 46 8.86 24.77 4.29
N SER A 47 7.74 24.22 3.79
CA SER A 47 6.47 24.18 4.52
C SER A 47 5.83 22.79 4.52
N LYS A 48 5.36 22.36 5.71
CA LYS A 48 4.64 21.09 5.88
C LYS A 48 3.37 21.02 5.02
N GLN A 49 2.64 22.14 4.91
CA GLN A 49 1.42 22.19 4.10
C GLN A 49 1.73 22.04 2.62
N GLN A 50 2.78 22.71 2.14
CA GLN A 50 3.23 22.57 0.76
C GLN A 50 3.65 21.12 0.46
N ALA A 51 4.33 20.45 1.39
CA ALA A 51 4.69 19.05 1.23
C ALA A 51 3.44 18.16 1.07
N TYR A 52 2.40 18.36 1.89
CA TYR A 52 1.14 17.62 1.72
C TYR A 52 0.46 17.90 0.40
N THR A 53 0.41 19.16 -0.06
CA THR A 53 -0.16 19.50 -1.36
C THR A 53 0.56 18.80 -2.50
N LEU A 54 1.89 18.88 -2.54
CA LEU A 54 2.69 18.21 -3.58
C LEU A 54 2.58 16.67 -3.50
N GLY A 55 2.51 16.12 -2.29
CA GLY A 55 2.30 14.69 -2.10
C GLY A 55 0.92 14.23 -2.60
N LEU A 56 -0.12 15.04 -2.38
CA LEU A 56 -1.48 14.75 -2.86
C LEU A 56 -1.57 14.87 -4.38
N GLU A 57 -0.95 15.88 -4.97
CA GLU A 57 -0.84 16.02 -6.43
C GLU A 57 -0.16 14.80 -7.05
N LYS A 58 0.95 14.34 -6.45
CA LYS A 58 1.64 13.13 -6.92
C LYS A 58 0.79 11.86 -6.74
N LEU A 59 0.04 11.75 -5.64
CA LEU A 59 -0.88 10.64 -5.43
C LEU A 59 -1.96 10.62 -6.52
N SER A 60 -2.60 11.75 -6.80
CA SER A 60 -3.59 11.88 -7.86
C SER A 60 -3.00 11.52 -9.23
N GLU A 61 -1.76 11.94 -9.51
CA GLU A 61 -1.06 11.57 -10.75
C GLU A 61 -0.98 10.05 -10.91
N PHE A 62 -0.65 9.30 -9.84
CA PHE A 62 -0.62 7.84 -9.89
C PHE A 62 -2.01 7.21 -10.01
N GLU A 63 -3.03 7.80 -9.38
CA GLU A 63 -4.41 7.32 -9.50
C GLU A 63 -4.98 7.48 -10.92
N ASP A 64 -4.54 8.52 -11.63
CA ASP A 64 -4.95 8.82 -13.01
C ASP A 64 -4.12 8.08 -14.08
N MET A 65 -3.01 7.43 -13.70
CA MET A 65 -2.14 6.71 -14.65
C MET A 65 -2.81 5.44 -15.19
N SER A 66 -2.55 5.14 -16.46
CA SER A 66 -2.92 3.85 -17.05
C SER A 66 -2.11 2.72 -16.41
N GLY A 67 -2.62 1.49 -16.44
CA GLY A 67 -1.89 0.33 -15.90
C GLY A 67 -0.49 0.15 -16.50
N ARG A 68 -0.31 0.48 -17.79
CA ARG A 68 1.01 0.44 -18.44
C ARG A 68 1.97 1.48 -17.85
N ASP A 69 1.48 2.68 -17.59
CA ASP A 69 2.29 3.77 -17.05
C ASP A 69 2.62 3.51 -15.57
N LEU A 70 1.66 3.00 -14.79
CA LEU A 70 1.88 2.49 -13.44
C LEU A 70 2.94 1.39 -13.41
N SER A 71 2.85 0.43 -14.34
CA SER A 71 3.85 -0.64 -14.46
C SER A 71 5.25 -0.07 -14.72
N THR A 72 5.34 0.93 -15.59
CA THR A 72 6.62 1.56 -15.94
C THR A 72 7.18 2.38 -14.78
N ALA A 73 6.32 3.08 -14.03
CA ALA A 73 6.73 3.96 -12.95
C ALA A 73 7.05 3.22 -11.64
N LEU A 74 6.31 2.15 -11.31
CA LEU A 74 6.31 1.56 -9.97
C LEU A 74 6.72 0.08 -9.92
N VAL A 75 6.62 -0.67 -11.01
CA VAL A 75 6.99 -2.10 -11.02
C VAL A 75 8.48 -2.26 -11.33
N PRO A 76 9.22 -3.11 -10.61
CA PRO A 76 10.65 -3.33 -10.87
C PRO A 76 10.93 -3.74 -12.32
N VAL A 77 11.95 -3.13 -12.94
CA VAL A 77 12.38 -3.43 -14.32
C VAL A 77 12.77 -4.92 -14.52
N ARG A 78 13.13 -5.62 -13.44
CA ARG A 78 13.52 -7.04 -13.46
C ARG A 78 12.33 -8.02 -13.53
N THR A 79 11.09 -7.52 -13.51
CA THR A 79 9.91 -8.38 -13.64
C THR A 79 9.76 -8.86 -15.08
N TYR A 80 10.15 -10.11 -15.35
CA TYR A 80 10.03 -10.72 -16.67
C TYR A 80 8.58 -11.13 -16.98
N GLY A 81 8.11 -10.81 -18.19
CA GLY A 81 6.76 -11.17 -18.62
C GLY A 81 5.66 -10.52 -17.77
N SER A 82 5.85 -9.30 -17.27
CA SER A 82 4.76 -8.59 -16.58
C SER A 82 3.60 -8.31 -17.52
N ALA A 83 2.37 -8.61 -17.10
CA ALA A 83 1.17 -8.19 -17.80
C ALA A 83 0.94 -6.69 -17.51
N ARG A 84 1.76 -5.82 -18.13
CA ARG A 84 1.84 -4.39 -17.80
C ARG A 84 0.47 -3.71 -17.76
N ASN A 85 -0.40 -4.04 -18.72
CA ASN A 85 -1.73 -3.45 -18.82
C ASN A 85 -2.67 -3.81 -17.65
N SER A 86 -2.39 -4.88 -16.87
CA SER A 86 -3.20 -5.30 -15.72
C SER A 86 -2.74 -4.68 -14.39
N THR A 87 -1.68 -3.87 -14.40
CA THR A 87 -1.17 -3.21 -13.20
C THR A 87 -2.16 -2.15 -12.74
N HIS A 88 -2.44 -2.09 -11.44
CA HIS A 88 -3.32 -1.08 -10.85
C HIS A 88 -2.96 -0.83 -9.39
N LEU A 89 -3.41 0.30 -8.85
CA LEU A 89 -3.29 0.58 -7.42
C LEU A 89 -4.27 -0.29 -6.63
N LYS A 90 -3.78 -0.89 -5.55
CA LYS A 90 -4.56 -1.71 -4.63
C LYS A 90 -4.79 -0.92 -3.34
N ASP A 91 -6.04 -0.79 -2.94
CA ASP A 91 -6.46 -0.15 -1.68
C ASP A 91 -6.08 1.35 -1.56
N GLY A 92 -6.07 2.07 -2.68
CA GLY A 92 -5.74 3.51 -2.73
C GLY A 92 -4.30 3.82 -2.29
N GLY A 93 -4.05 5.10 -2.03
CA GLY A 93 -2.78 5.57 -1.47
C GLY A 93 -2.97 6.59 -0.36
N TYR A 94 -1.89 6.88 0.35
CA TYR A 94 -1.88 7.93 1.38
C TYR A 94 -0.55 8.67 1.42
N VAL A 95 -0.60 9.90 1.93
CA VAL A 95 0.56 10.78 2.01
C VAL A 95 0.97 10.98 3.46
N THR A 96 2.26 10.85 3.74
CA THR A 96 2.86 11.26 5.00
C THR A 96 3.89 12.35 4.74
N VAL A 97 4.12 13.22 5.73
CA VAL A 97 5.19 14.23 5.64
C VAL A 97 6.17 14.00 6.76
N GLN A 98 7.44 13.89 6.40
CA GLN A 98 8.56 13.76 7.30
C GLN A 98 9.26 15.10 7.43
N GLU A 99 9.38 15.61 8.66
CA GLU A 99 10.26 16.72 8.97
C GLU A 99 11.72 16.23 9.04
N ARG A 100 12.65 17.00 8.51
CA ARG A 100 14.09 16.73 8.60
C ARG A 100 14.89 18.02 8.75
N LEU A 101 16.06 17.91 9.35
CA LEU A 101 17.08 18.96 9.34
C LEU A 101 18.08 18.65 8.21
N ASN A 102 18.29 19.58 7.29
CA ASN A 102 19.29 19.40 6.24
C ASN A 102 20.72 19.67 6.75
N ASN A 103 21.72 19.44 5.91
CA ASN A 103 23.13 19.61 6.27
C ASN A 103 23.52 21.08 6.54
N GLN A 104 22.65 22.03 6.18
CA GLN A 104 22.78 23.46 6.40
C GLN A 104 22.07 23.91 7.70
N GLY A 105 21.48 23.00 8.46
CA GLY A 105 20.76 23.31 9.70
C GLY A 105 19.38 23.93 9.48
N GLN A 106 18.79 23.79 8.28
CA GLN A 106 17.46 24.27 7.96
C GLN A 106 16.45 23.13 8.07
N ILE A 107 15.28 23.42 8.64
CA ILE A 107 14.17 22.47 8.68
C ILE A 107 13.53 22.41 7.31
N GLU A 108 13.32 21.19 6.81
CA GLU A 108 12.63 20.91 5.56
C GLU A 108 11.60 19.80 5.76
N TYR A 109 10.61 19.76 4.87
CA TYR A 109 9.52 18.80 4.88
C TYR A 109 9.55 17.97 3.60
N VAL A 110 9.58 16.66 3.75
CA VAL A 110 9.61 15.70 2.65
C VAL A 110 8.30 14.92 2.64
N ALA A 111 7.55 15.01 1.55
CA ALA A 111 6.37 14.17 1.36
C ALA A 111 6.76 12.75 0.92
N LYS A 112 6.09 11.76 1.49
CA LYS A 112 6.18 10.35 1.13
C LYS A 112 4.80 9.86 0.74
N VAL A 113 4.65 9.46 -0.52
CA VAL A 113 3.43 8.87 -1.06
C VAL A 113 3.55 7.36 -0.94
N HIS A 114 2.60 6.74 -0.24
CA HIS A 114 2.55 5.31 0.03
C HIS A 114 1.44 4.67 -0.79
N LEU A 115 1.79 3.64 -1.55
CA LEU A 115 0.92 2.98 -2.52
C LEU A 115 1.10 1.47 -2.39
N ASN A 116 0.03 0.70 -2.55
CA ASN A 116 0.18 -0.71 -2.87
C ASN A 116 -0.12 -0.89 -4.36
N VAL A 117 0.76 -1.56 -5.07
CA VAL A 117 0.63 -1.77 -6.52
C VAL A 117 0.41 -3.24 -6.76
N HIS A 118 -0.73 -3.57 -7.36
CA HIS A 118 -1.00 -4.91 -7.85
C HIS A 118 -0.47 -5.06 -9.28
N TYR A 119 0.23 -6.15 -9.56
CA TYR A 119 0.65 -6.52 -10.90
C TYR A 119 0.70 -8.04 -11.05
N GLN A 120 0.70 -8.50 -12.31
CA GLN A 120 0.90 -9.91 -12.64
C GLN A 120 2.25 -10.07 -13.33
N GLU A 121 3.00 -11.10 -12.93
CA GLU A 121 4.27 -11.49 -13.53
C GLU A 121 4.21 -12.95 -13.96
N ARG A 122 5.02 -13.34 -14.95
CA ARG A 122 5.05 -14.73 -15.41
C ARG A 122 5.70 -15.61 -14.33
N ASP A 123 5.08 -16.74 -14.03
CA ASP A 123 5.68 -17.75 -13.17
C ASP A 123 6.91 -18.34 -13.87
N SER A 124 8.09 -18.20 -13.24
CA SER A 124 9.35 -18.68 -13.79
C SER A 124 9.59 -20.18 -13.56
N ASN A 125 8.68 -20.87 -12.86
CA ASN A 125 8.79 -22.30 -12.56
C ASN A 125 8.19 -23.22 -13.65
N ASN A 126 7.94 -22.71 -14.87
CA ASN A 126 7.46 -23.49 -16.01
C ASN A 126 8.31 -23.27 -17.26
#